data_AF-A0A538DBQ2-F1
#
_entry.id   AF-A0A538DBQ2-F1
#
_cell.length_a   1.000
_cell.length_b   1.000
_cell.length_c   1.000
_cell.angle_alpha   90.00
_cell.angle_beta   90.00
_cell.angle_gamma   90.00
#
_symmetry.space_group_name_H-M   'P 1'
#
loop_
_entity.id
_entity.type
_entity.pdbx_description
1 polymer ?
#
loop_
_entity_poly.entity_id
_entity_poly.type
_entity_poly.pdbx_seq_one_letter_code
_entity_poly.pdbx_strand_id
1 'polypeptide(L)'
;MQLPSFDELPVHGDAPPGSSWGLWGDDDVFGCLNLLTPDRVRAATKCAVDGTVFSLNLELELPDPPLFGRRNVHHVVLDTRSGHDDEIDGFNTQSSSQWDGFRHVRHFAYGYYNGIDDAEHGVHHWSRRGIVGRAVLVDVAQFRARAGRPIVADAPDPIEPDDIIGALDAQRVDVLVGDILLIRTGWLAWYRSLSFEQRATYATERIPFCCGLRPGTETARMLWNLHIAAAAADNPGFEVMPPGALHS
;
A
#
# COMPACT_ATOMS: atom_id res chain seq x y z
N MET A 1 -8.09 20.50 13.55
CA MET A 1 -9.20 19.53 13.64
C MET A 1 -8.71 18.38 14.49
N GLN A 2 -9.45 18.01 15.53
CA GLN A 2 -9.20 16.79 16.28
C GLN A 2 -9.79 15.64 15.46
N LEU A 3 -8.97 14.65 15.08
CA LEU A 3 -9.43 13.48 14.34
C LEU A 3 -10.06 12.50 15.34
N PRO A 4 -11.17 11.83 14.99
CA PRO A 4 -11.76 10.79 15.83
C PRO A 4 -10.81 9.58 15.86
N SER A 5 -10.75 8.88 16.98
CA SER A 5 -10.23 7.51 17.05
C SER A 5 -11.14 6.54 16.29
N PHE A 6 -10.68 5.32 16.06
CA PHE A 6 -11.45 4.31 15.33
C PHE A 6 -12.77 3.96 16.03
N ASP A 7 -12.79 3.96 17.37
CA ASP A 7 -14.01 3.69 18.15
C ASP A 7 -15.02 4.84 18.12
N GLU A 8 -14.58 6.02 17.67
CA GLU A 8 -15.44 7.19 17.46
C GLU A 8 -15.98 7.25 16.01
N LEU A 9 -15.62 6.28 15.17
CA LEU A 9 -16.18 6.13 13.82
C LEU A 9 -17.44 5.23 13.83
N PRO A 10 -18.43 5.50 12.96
CA PRO A 10 -18.46 6.59 11.99
C PRO A 10 -18.84 7.93 12.62
N VAL A 11 -18.47 9.04 11.95
CA VAL A 11 -18.80 10.40 12.41
C VAL A 11 -20.25 10.82 12.10
N HIS A 12 -20.97 10.03 11.29
CA HIS A 12 -22.37 10.20 10.95
C HIS A 12 -23.13 8.89 11.16
N GLY A 13 -24.37 8.97 11.65
CA GLY A 13 -25.16 7.78 12.02
C GLY A 13 -25.54 6.84 10.86
N ASP A 14 -25.59 7.36 9.63
CA ASP A 14 -25.96 6.59 8.44
C ASP A 14 -24.75 6.00 7.68
N ALA A 15 -23.53 6.35 8.09
CA ALA A 15 -22.32 5.85 7.45
C ALA A 15 -21.96 4.42 7.90
N PRO A 16 -21.23 3.64 7.07
CA PRO A 16 -20.79 2.30 7.44
C PRO A 16 -20.01 2.27 8.77
N PRO A 17 -20.18 1.22 9.62
CA PRO A 17 -19.44 1.09 10.87
C PRO A 17 -17.93 1.14 10.68
N GLY A 18 -17.22 1.90 11.52
CA GLY A 18 -15.76 2.02 11.45
C GLY A 18 -15.22 2.76 10.20
N SER A 19 -16.09 3.44 9.44
CA SER A 19 -15.69 4.19 8.24
C SER A 19 -15.48 5.68 8.52
N SER A 20 -14.61 6.29 7.72
CA SER A 20 -14.34 7.73 7.74
C SER A 20 -15.23 8.54 6.79
N TRP A 21 -16.33 7.96 6.32
CA TRP A 21 -17.22 8.61 5.36
C TRP A 21 -17.84 9.88 5.97
N GLY A 22 -17.90 10.93 5.16
CA GLY A 22 -18.36 12.26 5.55
C GLY A 22 -17.41 13.04 6.48
N LEU A 23 -16.27 12.50 6.89
CA LEU A 23 -15.31 13.22 7.75
C LEU A 23 -14.71 14.45 7.06
N TRP A 24 -14.48 14.37 5.76
CA TRP A 24 -13.94 15.45 4.93
C TRP A 24 -14.99 16.08 4.00
N GLY A 25 -16.27 15.78 4.23
CA GLY A 25 -17.40 16.19 3.39
C GLY A 25 -17.93 15.06 2.52
N ASP A 26 -19.19 15.17 2.11
CA ASP A 26 -19.93 14.09 1.42
C ASP A 26 -19.51 13.87 -0.04
N ASP A 27 -18.83 14.87 -0.64
CA ASP A 27 -18.29 14.79 -2.00
C ASP A 27 -16.76 14.53 -2.03
N ASP A 28 -16.17 14.18 -0.88
CA ASP A 28 -14.73 13.96 -0.80
C ASP A 28 -14.30 12.70 -1.57
N VAL A 29 -13.18 12.81 -2.28
CA VAL A 29 -12.55 11.74 -3.09
C VAL A 29 -11.09 11.47 -2.68
N PHE A 30 -10.62 12.07 -1.58
CA PHE A 30 -9.22 11.99 -1.12
C PHE A 30 -9.03 11.18 0.16
N GLY A 31 -10.06 11.07 1.01
CA GLY A 31 -9.99 10.34 2.27
C GLY A 31 -8.80 10.79 3.12
N CYS A 32 -8.03 9.83 3.65
CA CYS A 32 -6.86 10.11 4.48
C CYS A 32 -5.79 10.98 3.79
N LEU A 33 -5.76 11.09 2.45
CA LEU A 33 -4.85 12.02 1.77
C LEU A 33 -5.14 13.49 2.12
N ASN A 34 -6.33 13.82 2.64
CA ASN A 34 -6.62 15.14 3.20
C ASN A 34 -5.76 15.49 4.41
N LEU A 35 -5.11 14.50 5.05
CA LEU A 35 -4.13 14.74 6.10
C LEU A 35 -2.83 15.36 5.56
N LEU A 36 -2.54 15.28 4.26
CA LEU A 36 -1.42 15.94 3.59
C LEU A 36 -1.71 17.44 3.35
N THR A 37 -1.83 18.18 4.46
CA THR A 37 -2.05 19.64 4.45
C THR A 37 -0.79 20.40 4.01
N PRO A 38 -0.91 21.64 3.49
CA PRO A 38 0.25 22.45 3.10
C PRO A 38 1.32 22.61 4.20
N ASP A 39 0.91 22.74 5.46
CA ASP A 39 1.83 22.88 6.59
C ASP A 39 2.60 21.59 6.88
N ARG A 40 1.95 20.43 6.79
CA ARG A 40 2.61 19.12 6.94
C ARG A 40 3.52 18.81 5.76
N VAL A 41 3.12 19.15 4.54
CA VAL A 41 3.98 19.05 3.35
C VAL A 41 5.23 19.90 3.54
N ARG A 42 5.07 21.16 3.96
CA ARG A 42 6.19 22.06 4.26
C ARG A 42 7.07 21.53 5.39
N ALA A 43 6.50 20.91 6.42
CA ALA A 43 7.28 20.31 7.50
C ALA A 43 8.08 19.10 7.01
N ALA A 44 7.49 18.26 6.16
CA ALA A 44 8.12 17.08 5.60
C ALA A 44 9.36 17.39 4.76
N THR A 45 9.42 18.54 4.08
CA THR A 45 10.61 18.92 3.30
C THR A 45 11.86 19.09 4.16
N LYS A 46 11.70 19.29 5.48
CA LYS A 46 12.82 19.38 6.43
C LYS A 46 13.50 18.03 6.69
N CYS A 47 12.89 16.91 6.28
CA CYS A 47 13.51 15.59 6.38
C CYS A 47 14.66 15.39 5.38
N ALA A 48 14.69 16.17 4.29
CA ALA A 48 15.76 16.10 3.29
C ALA A 48 17.01 16.85 3.79
N VAL A 49 17.84 16.17 4.57
CA VAL A 49 19.08 16.73 5.15
C VAL A 49 20.31 16.29 4.36
N ASP A 50 20.45 15.00 4.10
CA ASP A 50 21.66 14.43 3.49
C ASP A 50 21.66 14.44 1.96
N GLY A 51 20.53 14.82 1.33
CA GLY A 51 20.37 14.80 -0.12
C GLY A 51 20.41 13.40 -0.76
N THR A 52 20.40 12.34 0.04
CA THR A 52 20.39 10.95 -0.46
C THR A 52 19.01 10.60 -0.99
N VAL A 53 18.96 9.98 -2.16
CA VAL A 53 17.72 9.61 -2.85
C VAL A 53 17.68 8.09 -3.04
N PHE A 54 16.54 7.49 -2.68
CA PHE A 54 16.27 6.07 -2.89
C PHE A 54 15.05 5.93 -3.81
N SER A 55 15.20 5.17 -4.91
CA SER A 55 14.05 4.76 -5.70
C SER A 55 13.27 3.69 -4.94
N LEU A 56 11.95 3.86 -4.85
CA LEU A 56 11.02 2.85 -4.33
C LEU A 56 10.21 2.18 -5.46
N ASN A 57 10.59 2.44 -6.71
CA ASN A 57 9.99 1.80 -7.86
C ASN A 57 10.61 0.43 -8.08
N LEU A 58 9.75 -0.57 -8.24
CA LEU A 58 10.07 -1.83 -8.87
C LEU A 58 10.21 -1.61 -10.38
N GLU A 59 11.02 -2.43 -11.04
CA GLU A 59 11.10 -2.50 -12.50
C GLU A 59 9.70 -2.80 -13.06
N LEU A 60 9.33 -2.17 -14.18
CA LEU A 60 7.96 -2.26 -14.71
C LEU A 60 7.61 -3.68 -15.17
N GLU A 61 8.63 -4.46 -15.51
CA GLU A 61 8.54 -5.85 -15.94
C GLU A 61 8.41 -6.83 -14.78
N LEU A 62 8.63 -6.39 -13.54
CA LEU A 62 8.50 -7.22 -12.35
C LEU A 62 7.19 -6.94 -11.60
N PRO A 63 6.54 -7.98 -11.03
CA PRO A 63 6.90 -9.41 -11.08
C PRO A 63 6.80 -10.05 -12.48
N ASP A 64 7.75 -10.95 -12.79
CA ASP A 64 7.79 -11.76 -14.02
C ASP A 64 7.90 -13.28 -13.68
N PRO A 65 6.91 -14.10 -14.06
CA PRO A 65 5.63 -13.71 -14.67
C PRO A 65 4.75 -12.85 -13.75
N PRO A 66 3.83 -12.03 -14.30
CA PRO A 66 2.91 -11.22 -13.52
C PRO A 66 2.03 -12.08 -12.61
N LEU A 67 1.80 -11.57 -11.40
CA LEU A 67 0.93 -12.21 -10.43
C LEU A 67 -0.55 -11.90 -10.71
N PHE A 68 -1.44 -12.67 -10.06
CA PHE A 68 -2.90 -12.47 -10.11
C PHE A 68 -3.52 -12.60 -11.51
N GLY A 69 -2.89 -13.36 -12.41
CA GLY A 69 -3.36 -13.55 -13.78
C GLY A 69 -3.33 -12.28 -14.63
N ARG A 70 -2.50 -11.30 -14.28
CA ARG A 70 -2.33 -10.06 -15.05
C ARG A 70 -1.59 -10.34 -16.37
N ARG A 71 -1.75 -9.45 -17.34
CA ARG A 71 -1.04 -9.53 -18.62
C ARG A 71 0.44 -9.21 -18.43
N ASN A 72 1.27 -9.85 -19.23
CA ASN A 72 2.70 -9.53 -19.32
C ASN A 72 2.88 -8.11 -19.83
N VAL A 73 3.82 -7.41 -19.20
CA VAL A 73 4.29 -6.11 -19.64
C VAL A 73 5.34 -6.34 -20.71
N HIS A 74 5.18 -5.68 -21.86
CA HIS A 74 6.14 -5.73 -22.95
C HIS A 74 6.69 -4.34 -23.21
N HIS A 75 7.97 -4.16 -22.90
CA HIS A 75 8.70 -2.96 -23.29
C HIS A 75 9.14 -3.08 -24.75
N VAL A 76 8.62 -2.19 -25.59
CA VAL A 76 8.89 -2.14 -27.03
C VAL A 76 9.70 -0.88 -27.32
N VAL A 77 10.92 -1.06 -27.81
CA VAL A 77 11.76 0.04 -28.30
C VAL A 77 11.49 0.20 -29.79
N LEU A 78 11.04 1.39 -30.19
CA LEU A 78 10.72 1.75 -31.57
C LEU A 78 11.86 2.55 -32.19
N ASP A 79 12.47 2.03 -33.25
CA ASP A 79 13.45 2.76 -34.03
C ASP A 79 12.79 3.86 -34.87
N THR A 80 13.24 5.10 -34.70
CA THR A 80 12.84 6.24 -35.55
C THR A 80 14.02 6.69 -36.42
N ARG A 81 13.77 7.59 -37.38
CA ARG A 81 14.83 8.12 -38.26
C ARG A 81 15.98 8.79 -37.48
N SER A 82 15.71 9.31 -36.28
CA SER A 82 16.64 10.17 -35.53
C SER A 82 16.85 9.75 -34.06
N GLY A 83 16.34 8.59 -33.65
CA GLY A 83 16.40 8.14 -32.26
C GLY A 83 15.50 6.94 -32.00
N HIS A 84 15.10 6.77 -30.74
CA HIS A 84 14.22 5.70 -30.31
C HIS A 84 13.09 6.26 -29.45
N ASP A 85 11.91 5.67 -29.56
CA ASP A 85 10.80 5.86 -28.62
C ASP A 85 10.55 4.54 -27.88
N ASP A 86 9.90 4.62 -26.72
CA ASP A 86 9.57 3.46 -25.89
C ASP A 86 8.05 3.37 -25.73
N GLU A 87 7.50 2.18 -26.00
CA GLU A 87 6.12 1.84 -25.69
C GLU A 87 6.07 0.74 -24.63
N ILE A 88 5.10 0.84 -23.73
CA ILE A 88 4.81 -0.24 -22.78
C ILE A 88 3.47 -0.84 -23.16
N ASP A 89 3.52 -2.00 -23.82
CA ASP A 89 2.32 -2.77 -24.18
C ASP A 89 1.91 -3.69 -23.03
N GLY A 90 0.59 -3.89 -22.89
CA GLY A 90 0.03 -4.79 -21.88
C GLY A 90 0.15 -4.34 -20.41
N PHE A 91 0.64 -3.12 -20.14
CA PHE A 91 0.81 -2.63 -18.76
C PHE A 91 -0.52 -2.52 -18.01
N ASN A 92 -0.69 -3.39 -17.03
CA ASN A 92 -1.73 -3.23 -16.03
C ASN A 92 -1.17 -2.34 -14.91
N THR A 93 -1.91 -1.32 -14.50
CA THR A 93 -1.50 -0.34 -13.48
C THR A 93 -1.32 -0.94 -12.08
N GLN A 94 -1.64 -2.23 -11.92
CA GLN A 94 -1.38 -3.02 -10.72
C GLN A 94 -0.27 -4.07 -10.93
N SER A 95 0.56 -4.00 -11.98
CA SER A 95 1.56 -5.04 -12.26
C SER A 95 2.93 -4.80 -11.65
N SER A 96 3.23 -3.60 -11.14
CA SER A 96 4.52 -3.24 -10.53
C SER A 96 4.27 -2.29 -9.34
N SER A 97 5.26 -1.52 -8.88
CA SER A 97 5.04 -0.51 -7.82
C SER A 97 3.83 0.38 -8.16
N GLN A 98 2.86 0.45 -7.25
CA GLN A 98 1.53 0.99 -7.54
C GLN A 98 0.93 1.76 -6.36
N TRP A 99 -0.10 2.56 -6.67
CA TRP A 99 -1.06 3.08 -5.72
C TRP A 99 -2.45 2.59 -6.09
N ASP A 100 -3.18 2.09 -5.11
CA ASP A 100 -4.56 1.66 -5.29
C ASP A 100 -5.51 2.79 -4.90
N GLY A 101 -6.09 3.44 -5.92
CA GLY A 101 -7.15 4.42 -5.73
C GLY A 101 -8.40 3.78 -5.13
N PHE A 102 -9.29 4.58 -4.56
CA PHE A 102 -10.54 4.08 -3.95
C PHE A 102 -11.46 3.30 -4.91
N ARG A 103 -11.27 3.44 -6.23
CA ARG A 103 -11.98 2.63 -7.25
C ARG A 103 -11.47 1.18 -7.35
N HIS A 104 -10.28 0.87 -6.83
CA HIS A 104 -9.65 -0.43 -7.06
C HIS A 104 -10.42 -1.59 -6.42
N VAL A 105 -10.84 -1.41 -5.16
CA VAL A 105 -11.62 -2.39 -4.40
C VAL A 105 -12.71 -1.67 -3.63
N ARG A 106 -13.96 -2.08 -3.86
CA ARG A 106 -15.13 -1.59 -3.09
C ARG A 106 -15.38 -2.46 -1.87
N HIS A 107 -16.02 -1.88 -0.86
CA HIS A 107 -16.64 -2.69 0.18
C HIS A 107 -17.81 -3.50 -0.40
N PHE A 108 -17.87 -4.80 -0.12
CA PHE A 108 -18.88 -5.69 -0.71
C PHE A 108 -20.33 -5.25 -0.41
N ALA A 109 -20.58 -4.78 0.81
CA ALA A 109 -21.92 -4.39 1.25
C ALA A 109 -22.24 -2.89 1.06
N TYR A 110 -21.23 -2.02 1.04
CA TYR A 110 -21.42 -0.56 1.14
C TYR A 110 -21.00 0.18 -0.13
N GLY A 111 -20.24 -0.45 -1.02
CA GLY A 111 -19.76 0.19 -2.25
C GLY A 111 -18.43 0.92 -2.05
N TYR A 112 -18.23 1.97 -2.83
CA TYR A 112 -16.99 2.75 -2.85
C TYR A 112 -16.95 3.79 -1.73
N TYR A 113 -15.78 4.36 -1.50
CA TYR A 113 -15.55 5.38 -0.49
C TYR A 113 -16.64 6.48 -0.53
N ASN A 114 -17.07 6.92 0.64
CA ASN A 114 -18.05 7.98 0.84
C ASN A 114 -19.43 7.76 0.19
N GLY A 115 -19.71 6.57 -0.37
CA GLY A 115 -20.97 6.27 -1.05
C GLY A 115 -21.14 7.02 -2.37
N ILE A 116 -20.08 7.64 -2.89
CA ILE A 116 -20.10 8.34 -4.19
C ILE A 116 -20.03 7.31 -5.33
N ASP A 117 -20.50 7.69 -6.51
CA ASP A 117 -20.47 6.85 -7.71
C ASP A 117 -19.05 6.37 -8.07
N ASP A 118 -18.98 5.15 -8.62
CA ASP A 118 -17.76 4.49 -9.09
C ASP A 118 -16.88 5.38 -10.00
N ALA A 119 -17.53 6.19 -10.85
CA ALA A 119 -16.85 7.04 -11.82
C ALA A 119 -16.00 8.15 -11.18
N GLU A 120 -16.36 8.60 -9.97
CA GLU A 120 -15.72 9.70 -9.25
C GLU A 120 -14.48 9.26 -8.44
N HIS A 121 -14.17 7.96 -8.41
CA HIS A 121 -13.09 7.41 -7.59
C HIS A 121 -11.79 7.17 -8.36
N GLY A 122 -11.68 7.73 -9.56
CA GLY A 122 -10.49 7.56 -10.39
C GLY A 122 -9.22 8.13 -9.75
N VAL A 123 -8.10 7.40 -9.85
CA VAL A 123 -6.79 7.84 -9.32
C VAL A 123 -6.31 9.19 -9.89
N HIS A 124 -6.93 9.65 -10.98
CA HIS A 124 -6.66 10.95 -11.58
C HIS A 124 -6.93 12.13 -10.63
N HIS A 125 -7.83 12.00 -9.66
CA HIS A 125 -8.01 13.01 -8.60
C HIS A 125 -6.74 13.14 -7.77
N TRP A 126 -6.14 12.01 -7.38
CA TRP A 126 -4.91 11.97 -6.60
C TRP A 126 -3.72 12.43 -7.42
N SER A 127 -3.61 12.02 -8.70
CA SER A 127 -2.47 12.38 -9.55
C SER A 127 -2.41 13.89 -9.85
N ARG A 128 -3.55 14.57 -10.03
CA ARG A 128 -3.62 16.02 -10.22
C ARG A 128 -3.20 16.81 -8.97
N ARG A 129 -3.43 16.25 -7.79
CA ARG A 129 -2.99 16.85 -6.51
C ARG A 129 -1.54 16.51 -6.18
N GLY A 130 -1.12 15.29 -6.49
CA GLY A 130 0.12 14.70 -6.04
C GLY A 130 0.04 14.13 -4.62
N ILE A 131 0.96 13.22 -4.31
CA ILE A 131 1.15 12.66 -2.96
C ILE A 131 2.53 13.12 -2.49
N VAL A 132 2.55 14.09 -1.60
CA VAL A 132 3.78 14.64 -1.01
C VAL A 132 3.57 14.70 0.50
N GLY A 133 4.52 14.19 1.26
CA GLY A 133 4.41 14.11 2.71
C GLY A 133 5.67 13.55 3.33
N ARG A 134 5.63 13.35 4.65
CA ARG A 134 6.68 12.64 5.38
C ARG A 134 6.37 11.16 5.31
N ALA A 135 7.37 10.34 4.98
CA ALA A 135 7.24 8.89 5.02
C ALA A 135 8.02 8.32 6.21
N VAL A 136 7.48 7.27 6.82
CA VAL A 136 8.11 6.51 7.90
C VAL A 136 8.27 5.06 7.43
N LEU A 137 9.50 4.57 7.36
CA LEU A 137 9.79 3.15 7.09
C LEU A 137 9.72 2.36 8.40
N VAL A 138 8.89 1.32 8.43
CA VAL A 138 8.83 0.30 9.48
C VAL A 138 9.34 -1.04 8.95
N ASP A 139 10.48 -1.49 9.44
CA ASP A 139 11.16 -2.73 9.01
C ASP A 139 10.71 -3.94 9.84
N VAL A 140 9.49 -4.40 9.54
CA VAL A 140 8.87 -5.57 10.19
C VAL A 140 9.69 -6.83 9.95
N ALA A 141 10.24 -7.00 8.75
CA ALA A 141 11.07 -8.14 8.40
C ALA A 141 12.28 -8.26 9.33
N GLN A 142 13.01 -7.16 9.52
CA GLN A 142 14.15 -7.13 10.43
C GLN A 142 13.73 -7.29 11.89
N PHE A 143 12.64 -6.65 12.31
CA PHE A 143 12.10 -6.78 13.67
C PHE A 143 11.77 -8.24 14.02
N ARG A 144 11.01 -8.91 13.16
CA ARG A 144 10.64 -10.32 13.31
C ARG A 144 11.84 -11.26 13.26
N ALA A 145 12.80 -11.02 12.37
CA ALA A 145 14.02 -11.81 12.29
C ALA A 145 14.86 -11.73 13.58
N ARG A 146 15.01 -10.53 14.17
CA ARG A 146 15.72 -10.34 15.46
C ARG A 146 15.02 -11.03 16.63
N ALA A 147 13.71 -11.17 16.57
CA ALA A 147 12.92 -11.92 17.54
C ALA A 147 12.92 -13.45 17.29
N GLY A 148 13.69 -13.96 16.32
CA GLY A 148 13.78 -15.38 16.01
C GLY A 148 12.57 -15.96 15.28
N ARG A 149 11.74 -15.11 14.66
CA ARG A 149 10.49 -15.49 13.98
C ARG A 149 10.38 -14.84 12.58
N PRO A 150 11.36 -15.06 11.68
CA PRO A 150 11.39 -14.40 10.37
C PRO A 150 10.08 -14.60 9.60
N ILE A 151 9.73 -13.62 8.75
CA ILE A 151 8.55 -13.69 7.88
C ILE A 151 8.78 -14.77 6.80
N VAL A 152 7.76 -15.58 6.56
CA VAL A 152 7.72 -16.54 5.44
C VAL A 152 6.97 -15.89 4.27
N ALA A 153 7.70 -15.46 3.25
CA ALA A 153 7.20 -14.57 2.20
C ALA A 153 6.10 -15.19 1.30
N ASP A 154 6.16 -16.50 1.05
CA ASP A 154 5.26 -17.28 0.19
C ASP A 154 4.25 -18.12 0.96
N ALA A 155 4.03 -17.80 2.23
CA ALA A 155 3.03 -18.42 3.07
C ALA A 155 2.03 -17.36 3.55
N PRO A 156 0.83 -17.76 4.02
CA PRO A 156 -0.11 -16.84 4.62
C PRO A 156 0.35 -16.49 6.06
N ASP A 157 1.49 -15.80 6.15
CA ASP A 157 2.14 -15.39 7.40
C ASP A 157 1.65 -13.99 7.79
N PRO A 158 0.79 -13.88 8.84
CA PRO A 158 0.22 -12.60 9.25
C PRO A 158 1.24 -11.73 9.98
N ILE A 159 1.29 -10.47 9.57
CA ILE A 159 1.92 -9.38 10.30
C ILE A 159 0.85 -8.77 11.20
N GLU A 160 1.03 -8.89 12.50
CA GLU A 160 0.08 -8.40 13.50
C GLU A 160 0.23 -6.88 13.70
N PRO A 161 -0.82 -6.18 14.19
CA PRO A 161 -0.69 -4.78 14.60
C PRO A 161 0.47 -4.54 15.58
N ASP A 162 0.67 -5.46 16.53
CA ASP A 162 1.76 -5.41 17.50
C ASP A 162 3.15 -5.56 16.85
N ASP A 163 3.26 -6.20 15.68
CA ASP A 163 4.51 -6.24 14.93
C ASP A 163 4.88 -4.87 14.37
N ILE A 164 3.89 -4.11 13.91
CA ILE A 164 4.08 -2.75 13.40
C ILE A 164 4.48 -1.81 14.53
N ILE A 165 3.70 -1.81 15.62
CA ILE A 165 3.98 -0.96 16.79
C ILE A 165 5.33 -1.33 17.43
N GLY A 166 5.59 -2.62 17.64
CA GLY A 166 6.85 -3.09 18.20
C GLY A 166 8.07 -2.76 17.33
N ALA A 167 7.92 -2.80 16.00
CA ALA A 167 8.99 -2.39 15.08
C ALA A 167 9.24 -0.87 15.14
N LEU A 168 8.19 -0.04 15.19
CA LEU A 168 8.31 1.40 15.37
C LEU A 168 9.01 1.75 16.70
N ASP A 169 8.62 1.10 17.79
CA ASP A 169 9.22 1.27 19.12
C ASP A 169 10.70 0.86 19.13
N ALA A 170 11.03 -0.29 18.52
CA ALA A 170 12.41 -0.78 18.41
C ALA A 170 13.29 0.16 17.56
N GLN A 171 12.71 0.79 16.53
CA GLN A 171 13.36 1.80 15.72
C GLN A 171 13.40 3.18 16.39
N ARG A 172 12.60 3.41 17.43
CA ARG A 172 12.41 4.70 18.11
C ARG A 172 11.95 5.79 17.14
N VAL A 173 10.96 5.47 16.33
CA VAL A 173 10.38 6.39 15.34
C VAL A 173 8.91 6.62 15.64
N ASP A 174 8.56 7.89 15.86
CA ASP A 174 7.17 8.31 16.00
C ASP A 174 6.51 8.51 14.63
N VAL A 175 5.31 7.94 14.49
CA VAL A 175 4.39 8.26 13.39
C VAL A 175 3.61 9.52 13.78
N LEU A 176 3.57 10.47 12.87
CA LEU A 176 2.85 11.73 13.02
C LEU A 176 1.64 11.75 12.09
N VAL A 177 0.63 12.53 12.48
CA VAL A 177 -0.58 12.70 11.69
C VAL A 177 -0.24 13.15 10.27
N GLY A 178 -0.71 12.38 9.28
CA GLY A 178 -0.52 12.61 7.86
C GLY A 178 0.74 11.98 7.28
N ASP A 179 1.48 11.18 8.04
CA ASP A 179 2.58 10.41 7.48
C ASP A 179 2.11 9.36 6.48
N ILE A 180 3.03 8.97 5.60
CA ILE A 180 2.90 7.79 4.75
C ILE A 180 3.69 6.65 5.40
N LEU A 181 3.01 5.57 5.80
CA LEU A 181 3.68 4.43 6.42
C LEU A 181 4.19 3.47 5.34
N LEU A 182 5.49 3.21 5.32
CA LEU A 182 6.14 2.26 4.41
C LEU A 182 6.50 1.00 5.21
N ILE A 183 5.90 -0.13 4.87
CA ILE A 183 6.04 -1.39 5.61
C ILE A 183 6.94 -2.33 4.83
N ARG A 184 8.13 -2.62 5.37
CA ARG A 184 9.04 -3.61 4.79
C ARG A 184 8.76 -4.99 5.38
N THR A 185 8.09 -5.81 4.59
CA THR A 185 7.78 -7.22 4.83
C THR A 185 8.94 -8.15 4.44
N GLY A 186 9.82 -7.69 3.54
CA GLY A 186 10.93 -8.48 3.02
C GLY A 186 10.55 -9.38 1.83
N TRP A 187 9.30 -9.34 1.38
CA TRP A 187 8.81 -10.13 0.25
C TRP A 187 9.62 -9.88 -1.02
N LEU A 188 9.93 -8.62 -1.35
CA LEU A 188 10.68 -8.32 -2.57
C LEU A 188 12.11 -8.86 -2.54
N ALA A 189 12.76 -8.89 -1.37
CA ALA A 189 14.08 -9.48 -1.22
C ALA A 189 14.04 -11.01 -1.45
N TRP A 190 13.02 -11.68 -0.92
CA TRP A 190 12.76 -13.09 -1.19
C TRP A 190 12.48 -13.33 -2.69
N TYR A 191 11.58 -12.56 -3.29
CA TYR A 191 11.20 -12.70 -4.70
C TYR A 191 12.40 -12.56 -5.65
N ARG A 192 13.29 -11.59 -5.38
CA ARG A 192 14.52 -11.40 -6.15
C ARG A 192 15.51 -12.55 -6.01
N SER A 193 15.48 -13.28 -4.90
CA SER A 193 16.35 -14.44 -4.68
C SER A 193 15.94 -15.67 -5.49
N LEU A 194 14.69 -15.70 -5.98
CA LEU A 194 14.16 -16.83 -6.75
C LEU A 194 14.74 -16.87 -8.18
N SER A 195 14.88 -18.09 -8.70
CA SER A 195 15.07 -18.34 -10.13
C SER A 195 13.79 -18.02 -10.91
N PHE A 196 13.91 -17.87 -12.23
CA PHE A 196 12.74 -17.71 -13.09
C PHE A 196 11.75 -18.87 -12.97
N GLU A 197 12.23 -20.12 -12.91
CA GLU A 197 11.37 -21.31 -12.77
C GLU A 197 10.57 -21.29 -11.45
N GLN A 198 11.18 -20.84 -10.36
CA GLN A 198 10.51 -20.68 -9.08
C GLN A 198 9.46 -19.57 -9.14
N ARG A 199 9.79 -18.42 -9.75
CA ARG A 199 8.82 -17.32 -9.97
C ARG A 199 7.66 -17.75 -10.86
N ALA A 200 7.95 -18.48 -11.94
CA ALA A 200 6.94 -19.00 -12.85
C ALA A 200 6.00 -19.96 -12.14
N THR A 201 6.53 -20.87 -11.32
CA THR A 201 5.72 -21.75 -10.46
C THR A 201 4.83 -20.94 -9.52
N TYR A 202 5.40 -19.97 -8.82
CA TYR A 202 4.68 -19.11 -7.88
C TYR A 202 3.57 -18.28 -8.57
N ALA A 203 3.80 -17.84 -9.80
CA ALA A 203 2.84 -17.07 -10.59
C ALA A 203 1.69 -17.91 -11.18
N THR A 204 1.78 -19.26 -11.17
CA THR A 204 0.68 -20.12 -11.67
C THR A 204 -0.56 -20.07 -10.79
N GLU A 205 -0.41 -19.71 -9.51
CA GLU A 205 -1.52 -19.55 -8.59
C GLU A 205 -2.37 -18.33 -8.97
N ARG A 206 -3.68 -18.53 -9.10
CA ARG A 206 -4.61 -17.42 -9.41
C ARG A 206 -4.51 -16.31 -8.37
N ILE A 207 -4.30 -16.68 -7.12
CA ILE A 207 -4.03 -15.79 -6.00
C ILE A 207 -2.86 -16.41 -5.22
N PRO A 208 -1.62 -15.91 -5.39
CA PRO A 208 -0.47 -16.50 -4.74
C PRO A 208 -0.53 -16.32 -3.22
N PHE A 209 0.00 -17.30 -2.49
CA PHE A 209 0.19 -17.19 -1.05
C PHE A 209 1.24 -16.13 -0.76
N CYS A 210 0.95 -15.21 0.15
CA CYS A 210 1.86 -14.14 0.47
C CYS A 210 1.69 -13.68 1.91
N CYS A 211 2.81 -13.39 2.57
CA CYS A 211 2.81 -12.69 3.83
C CYS A 211 2.17 -11.31 3.67
N GLY A 212 1.65 -10.75 4.76
CA GLY A 212 1.06 -9.41 4.72
C GLY A 212 0.40 -9.07 6.03
N LEU A 213 -0.26 -7.92 6.10
CA LEU A 213 -0.98 -7.51 7.30
C LEU A 213 -2.15 -8.46 7.57
N ARG A 214 -2.38 -8.76 8.85
CA ARG A 214 -3.61 -9.47 9.26
C ARG A 214 -4.84 -8.65 8.84
N PRO A 215 -5.77 -9.20 8.05
CA PRO A 215 -7.03 -8.53 7.79
C PRO A 215 -7.90 -8.49 9.06
N GLY A 216 -8.63 -7.40 9.24
CA GLY A 216 -9.62 -7.27 10.30
C GLY A 216 -9.59 -5.92 11.03
N THR A 217 -10.54 -5.77 11.95
CA THR A 217 -10.83 -4.52 12.66
C THR A 217 -9.63 -4.00 13.45
N GLU A 218 -8.85 -4.86 14.08
CA GLU A 218 -7.71 -4.41 14.90
C GLU A 218 -6.58 -3.78 14.06
N THR A 219 -6.34 -4.30 12.85
CA THR A 219 -5.41 -3.69 11.90
C THR A 219 -5.95 -2.37 11.37
N ALA A 220 -7.24 -2.31 11.00
CA ALA A 220 -7.89 -1.07 10.56
C ALA A 220 -7.85 0.01 11.65
N ARG A 221 -8.12 -0.39 12.90
CA ARG A 221 -8.04 0.43 14.11
C ARG A 221 -6.64 0.99 14.32
N MET A 222 -5.62 0.14 14.28
CA MET A 222 -4.23 0.56 14.42
C MET A 222 -3.84 1.57 13.34
N LEU A 223 -4.08 1.25 12.06
CA LEU A 223 -3.75 2.15 10.95
C LEU A 223 -4.49 3.49 11.05
N TRP A 224 -5.79 3.46 11.41
CA TRP A 224 -6.58 4.67 11.59
C TRP A 224 -6.07 5.54 12.74
N ASN A 225 -5.76 4.93 13.89
CA ASN A 225 -5.31 5.65 15.08
C ASN A 225 -3.88 6.19 14.97
N LEU A 226 -3.05 5.63 14.08
CA LEU A 226 -1.80 6.26 13.66
C LEU A 226 -2.04 7.54 12.82
N HIS A 227 -3.26 7.75 12.33
CA HIS A 227 -3.67 8.88 11.50
C HIS A 227 -2.74 9.10 10.29
N ILE A 228 -2.37 8.02 9.63
CA ILE A 228 -1.56 8.06 8.41
C ILE A 228 -2.39 8.53 7.22
N ALA A 229 -1.75 9.22 6.29
CA ALA A 229 -2.38 9.63 5.03
C ALA A 229 -2.53 8.46 4.06
N ALA A 230 -1.56 7.54 4.07
CA ALA A 230 -1.52 6.36 3.22
C ALA A 230 -0.55 5.31 3.80
N ALA A 231 -0.63 4.08 3.30
CA ALA A 231 0.32 3.02 3.59
C ALA A 231 0.77 2.34 2.29
N ALA A 232 2.00 1.85 2.26
CA ALA A 232 2.52 1.02 1.19
C ALA A 232 3.39 -0.10 1.78
N ALA A 233 3.52 -1.21 1.06
CA ALA A 233 4.33 -2.34 1.47
C ALA A 233 5.09 -2.93 0.27
N ASP A 234 6.14 -3.72 0.54
CA ASP A 234 6.95 -4.39 -0.48
C ASP A 234 6.46 -5.80 -0.83
N ASN A 235 5.19 -6.13 -0.50
CA ASN A 235 4.49 -7.34 -0.90
C ASN A 235 3.34 -7.03 -1.90
N PRO A 236 2.85 -8.01 -2.68
CA PRO A 236 1.92 -7.75 -3.77
C PRO A 236 0.47 -7.46 -3.35
N GLY A 237 0.06 -7.90 -2.16
CA GLY A 237 -1.33 -7.85 -1.70
C GLY A 237 -1.60 -6.89 -0.55
N PHE A 238 -0.57 -6.27 0.03
CA PHE A 238 -0.60 -5.53 1.30
C PHE A 238 -1.03 -6.39 2.51
N GLU A 239 -2.25 -6.91 2.51
CA GLU A 239 -2.76 -7.91 3.45
C GLU A 239 -2.26 -9.33 3.11
N VAL A 240 -2.44 -10.26 4.04
CA VAL A 240 -2.17 -11.69 3.81
C VAL A 240 -2.99 -12.20 2.62
N MET A 241 -2.32 -12.94 1.73
CA MET A 241 -2.96 -13.59 0.59
C MET A 241 -2.86 -15.13 0.70
N PRO A 242 -3.88 -15.87 0.24
CA PRO A 242 -5.16 -15.37 -0.29
C PRO A 242 -6.11 -14.86 0.82
N PRO A 243 -7.10 -14.00 0.49
CA PRO A 243 -8.11 -13.57 1.45
C PRO A 243 -8.83 -14.77 2.07
N GLY A 244 -8.99 -14.77 3.40
CA GLY A 244 -9.59 -15.86 4.15
C GLY A 244 -8.64 -17.00 4.55
N ALA A 245 -7.35 -16.95 4.17
CA ALA A 245 -6.37 -17.99 4.52
C ALA A 245 -6.13 -18.17 6.02
N LEU A 246 -6.49 -17.17 6.85
CA LEU A 246 -6.31 -17.21 8.30
C LEU A 246 -7.51 -17.83 9.04
N HIS A 247 -8.58 -18.20 8.33
CA HIS A 247 -9.73 -18.90 8.88
C HIS A 247 -9.61 -20.40 8.58
N SER A 248 -8.90 -21.10 9.45
CA SER A 248 -8.84 -22.56 9.54
C SER A 248 -9.09 -23.02 10.96
#